data_AF-A0A0D0C8U8-F1
#
_entry.id   AF-A0A0D0C8U8-F1
#
_cell.length_a   1.000
_cell.length_b   1.000
_cell.length_c   1.000
_cell.angle_alpha   90.00
_cell.angle_beta   90.00
_cell.angle_gamma   90.00
#
_symmetry.space_group_name_H-M   'P 1'
#
loop_
_entity.id
_entity.type
_entity.pdbx_description
1 polymer ?
#
loop_
_entity_poly.entity_id
_entity_poly.type
_entity_poly.pdbx_seq_one_letter_code
_entity_poly.pdbx_strand_id
1 'polypeptide(L)'
;MYKHSKPSYVTLCSSTEAPESNEPRYPYAADVFLAGTMIRLQILDGEPYSGKYGIRGFEFMRALVNDMVQNDPSKRPNMDEVIFRFSSIVDSLAWYNLRSRTVMKNERLFLKPFRALSHLVRTCGTILARNPAIPSSSR
;
A
#
# COMPACT_ATOMS: atom_id res chain seq x y z
N MET A 1 -23.97 -11.40 -15.91
CA MET A 1 -22.90 -12.23 -16.50
C MET A 1 -21.62 -11.39 -16.58
N TYR A 2 -20.78 -11.44 -15.54
CA TYR A 2 -19.50 -10.73 -15.52
C TYR A 2 -18.46 -11.58 -16.26
N LYS A 3 -17.90 -11.06 -17.35
CA LYS A 3 -16.81 -11.71 -18.08
C LYS A 3 -15.64 -11.94 -17.13
N HIS A 4 -15.20 -13.18 -16.97
CA HIS A 4 -13.96 -13.54 -16.28
C HIS A 4 -12.76 -13.05 -17.10
N SER A 5 -12.45 -11.76 -17.01
CA SER A 5 -11.14 -11.24 -17.40
C SER A 5 -10.16 -11.64 -16.30
N LYS A 6 -9.09 -12.35 -16.68
CA LYS A 6 -7.97 -12.64 -15.77
C LYS A 6 -7.40 -11.30 -15.29
N PRO A 7 -7.05 -11.17 -14.00
CA PRO A 7 -6.59 -9.89 -13.49
C PRO A 7 -5.28 -9.50 -14.18
N SER A 8 -5.15 -8.21 -14.52
CA SER A 8 -4.12 -7.67 -15.41
C SER A 8 -2.67 -8.01 -15.00
N TYR A 9 -2.41 -8.28 -13.73
CA TYR A 9 -1.09 -8.69 -13.23
C TYR A 9 -0.70 -10.13 -13.62
N VAL A 10 -1.66 -11.03 -13.88
CA VAL A 10 -1.37 -12.41 -14.31
C VAL A 10 -0.93 -12.44 -15.77
N THR A 11 -1.51 -11.56 -16.60
CA THR A 11 -1.18 -11.47 -18.03
C THR A 11 0.24 -10.94 -18.28
N LEU A 12 0.76 -10.09 -17.40
CA LEU A 12 2.13 -9.55 -17.49
C LEU A 12 3.21 -10.62 -17.28
N CYS A 13 2.93 -11.67 -16.50
CA CYS A 13 3.91 -12.72 -16.20
C CYS A 13 3.99 -13.83 -17.27
N SER A 14 3.05 -13.85 -18.24
CA SER A 14 2.94 -14.94 -19.23
C SER A 14 3.52 -14.62 -20.62
N SER A 15 3.98 -13.39 -20.87
CA SER A 15 4.62 -13.01 -22.13
C SER A 15 6.14 -13.16 -22.03
N THR A 16 6.64 -14.38 -22.10
CA THR A 16 8.06 -14.68 -22.32
C THR A 16 8.37 -14.56 -23.80
N GLU A 17 8.54 -13.33 -24.29
CA GLU A 17 9.29 -12.99 -25.50
C GLU A 17 9.36 -11.47 -25.59
N ALA A 18 10.57 -10.92 -25.40
CA ALA A 18 10.81 -9.48 -25.53
C ALA A 18 10.96 -9.16 -27.03
N PRO A 19 10.06 -8.39 -27.66
CA PRO A 19 10.30 -7.92 -29.02
C PRO A 19 11.51 -7.00 -29.01
N GLU A 20 12.41 -7.14 -29.98
CA GLU A 20 13.54 -6.23 -30.16
C GLU A 20 12.99 -4.86 -30.61
N SER A 21 12.91 -3.91 -29.69
CA SER A 21 12.30 -2.59 -29.92
C SER A 21 13.25 -1.50 -29.41
N ASN A 22 13.71 -0.61 -30.31
CA ASN A 22 14.57 0.54 -30.04
C ASN A 22 13.90 1.69 -29.24
N GLU A 23 12.73 1.46 -28.65
CA GLU A 23 12.08 2.46 -27.80
C GLU A 23 12.62 2.42 -26.37
N PRO A 24 12.81 3.58 -25.70
CA PRO A 24 13.21 3.61 -24.30
C PRO A 24 12.14 2.95 -23.44
N ARG A 25 12.33 1.67 -23.12
CA ARG A 25 11.55 1.00 -22.08
C ARG A 25 11.92 1.65 -20.77
N TYR A 26 10.98 2.33 -20.12
CA TYR A 26 11.10 2.77 -18.73
C TYR A 26 11.34 1.51 -17.87
N PRO A 27 12.59 1.21 -17.48
CA PRO A 27 12.98 -0.14 -17.08
C PRO A 27 12.31 -0.58 -15.77
N TYR A 28 11.73 0.37 -15.03
CA TYR A 28 11.11 0.14 -13.71
C TYR A 28 9.59 0.37 -13.69
N ALA A 29 8.96 0.68 -14.82
CA ALA A 29 7.50 0.95 -14.86
C ALA A 29 6.67 -0.29 -14.50
N ALA A 30 7.20 -1.50 -14.74
CA ALA A 30 6.59 -2.75 -14.31
C ALA A 30 6.69 -2.93 -12.78
N ASP A 31 7.84 -2.62 -12.19
CA ASP A 31 8.06 -2.74 -10.74
C ASP A 31 7.18 -1.77 -9.95
N VAL A 32 7.07 -0.52 -10.41
CA VAL A 32 6.16 0.48 -9.84
C VAL A 32 4.71 -0.03 -9.88
N PHE A 33 4.29 -0.60 -11.01
CA PHE A 33 2.95 -1.17 -11.14
C PHE A 33 2.72 -2.36 -10.21
N LEU A 34 3.71 -3.24 -10.09
CA LEU A 34 3.63 -4.41 -9.22
C LEU A 34 3.55 -3.98 -7.75
N ALA A 35 4.43 -3.08 -7.32
CA ALA A 35 4.44 -2.53 -5.96
C ALA A 35 3.11 -1.82 -5.63
N GLY A 36 2.62 -0.96 -6.53
CA GLY A 36 1.34 -0.28 -6.35
C GLY A 36 0.18 -1.27 -6.28
N THR A 37 0.20 -2.31 -7.11
CA THR A 37 -0.83 -3.36 -7.09
C THR A 37 -0.80 -4.15 -5.79
N MET A 38 0.38 -4.50 -5.27
CA MET A 38 0.53 -5.16 -3.97
C MET A 38 -0.03 -4.30 -2.84
N ILE A 39 0.30 -3.01 -2.81
CA ILE A 39 -0.23 -2.08 -1.79
C ILE A 39 -1.75 -1.98 -1.90
N ARG A 40 -2.30 -1.85 -3.13
CA ARG A 40 -3.74 -1.78 -3.36
C ARG A 40 -4.47 -3.01 -2.83
N LEU A 41 -3.96 -4.20 -3.15
CA LEU A 41 -4.60 -5.47 -2.79
C LEU A 41 -4.39 -5.86 -1.33
N GLN A 42 -3.23 -5.58 -0.74
CA GLN A 42 -2.90 -6.03 0.61
C GLN A 42 -3.25 -5.00 1.69
N ILE A 43 -3.20 -3.71 1.36
CA ILE A 43 -3.35 -2.63 2.34
C ILE A 43 -4.63 -1.83 2.12
N LEU A 44 -4.93 -1.37 0.91
CA LEU A 44 -6.03 -0.42 0.70
C LEU A 44 -7.39 -1.10 0.59
N ASP A 45 -7.55 -1.99 -0.38
CA ASP A 45 -8.87 -2.47 -0.81
C ASP A 45 -9.11 -3.92 -0.38
N GLY A 46 -8.06 -4.74 -0.36
CA GLY A 46 -8.19 -6.18 -0.20
C GLY A 46 -8.17 -6.89 -1.54
N GLU A 47 -8.11 -8.22 -1.49
CA GLU A 47 -8.11 -9.05 -2.67
C GLU A 47 -9.52 -9.63 -2.86
N PRO A 48 -10.25 -9.25 -3.92
CA PRO A 48 -11.69 -9.54 -4.06
C PRO A 48 -11.98 -11.04 -4.16
N TYR A 49 -11.02 -11.84 -4.59
CA TYR A 49 -11.20 -13.29 -4.81
C TYR A 49 -10.79 -14.16 -3.62
N SER A 50 -9.96 -13.66 -2.70
CA SER A 50 -9.45 -14.45 -1.57
C SER A 50 -10.14 -14.13 -0.24
N GLY A 51 -11.14 -13.25 -0.25
CA GLY A 51 -11.82 -12.79 0.96
C GLY A 51 -10.90 -11.99 1.89
N LYS A 52 -9.78 -11.47 1.38
CA LYS A 52 -8.91 -10.53 2.12
C LYS A 52 -9.50 -9.14 2.02
N TYR A 53 -9.47 -8.44 3.14
CA TYR A 53 -10.02 -7.09 3.24
C TYR A 53 -8.90 -6.08 3.44
N GLY A 54 -9.09 -4.89 2.87
CA GLY A 54 -8.20 -3.78 3.12
C GLY A 54 -8.20 -3.32 4.59
N ILE A 55 -7.28 -2.43 4.89
CA ILE A 55 -7.02 -1.86 6.20
C ILE A 55 -7.49 -0.40 6.20
N ARG A 56 -8.26 -0.02 7.23
CA ARG A 56 -8.63 1.38 7.46
C ARG A 56 -7.45 2.17 7.99
N GLY A 57 -7.39 3.45 7.64
CA GLY A 57 -6.35 4.39 8.10
C GLY A 57 -5.24 4.64 7.08
N PHE A 58 -5.18 3.86 5.99
CA PHE A 58 -4.18 4.00 4.93
C PHE A 58 -4.67 4.74 3.68
N GLU A 59 -5.84 5.36 3.75
CA GLU A 59 -6.48 6.03 2.61
C GLU A 59 -5.64 7.20 2.07
N PHE A 60 -4.72 7.76 2.87
CA PHE A 60 -3.78 8.79 2.45
C PHE A 60 -2.83 8.33 1.33
N MET A 61 -2.56 7.01 1.21
CA MET A 61 -1.73 6.46 0.13
C MET A 61 -2.48 6.29 -1.18
N ARG A 62 -3.82 6.43 -1.19
CA ARG A 62 -4.66 6.08 -2.33
C ARG A 62 -4.31 6.86 -3.60
N ALA A 63 -4.03 8.16 -3.47
CA ALA A 63 -3.65 8.99 -4.60
C ALA A 63 -2.35 8.49 -5.26
N LEU A 64 -1.31 8.27 -4.45
CA LEU A 64 -0.03 7.75 -4.93
C LEU A 64 -0.17 6.37 -5.57
N VAL A 65 -0.89 5.45 -4.92
CA VAL A 65 -1.08 4.09 -5.43
C VAL A 65 -1.85 4.09 -6.76
N ASN A 66 -2.86 4.94 -6.91
CA ASN A 66 -3.60 5.09 -8.16
C ASN A 66 -2.71 5.52 -9.32
N ASP A 67 -1.74 6.40 -9.07
CA ASP A 67 -0.75 6.81 -10.07
C ASP A 67 0.22 5.68 -10.41
N MET A 68 0.63 4.87 -9.44
CA MET A 68 1.50 3.71 -9.65
C MET A 68 0.83 2.61 -10.49
N VAL A 69 -0.48 2.40 -10.33
CA VAL A 69 -1.24 1.35 -11.02
C VAL A 69 -1.94 1.82 -12.30
N GLN A 70 -1.50 2.94 -12.88
CA GLN A 70 -2.05 3.40 -14.16
C GLN A 70 -1.83 2.36 -15.27
N ASN A 71 -2.82 2.20 -16.16
CA ASN A 71 -2.75 1.23 -17.24
C ASN A 71 -1.65 1.58 -18.25
N ASP A 72 -1.48 2.87 -18.55
CA ASP A 72 -0.43 3.38 -19.42
C ASP A 72 0.90 3.45 -18.65
N PRO A 73 1.93 2.67 -19.04
CA PRO A 73 3.22 2.68 -18.36
C PRO A 73 3.93 4.03 -18.42
N SER A 74 3.66 4.84 -19.44
CA SER A 74 4.31 6.16 -19.64
C SER A 74 3.80 7.22 -18.67
N LYS A 75 2.63 6.99 -18.07
CA LYS A 75 2.02 7.92 -17.09
C LYS A 75 2.29 7.52 -15.64
N ARG A 76 2.97 6.40 -15.41
CA ARG A 76 3.36 5.97 -14.07
C ARG A 76 4.52 6.82 -13.58
N PRO A 77 4.55 7.20 -12.28
CA PRO A 77 5.69 7.88 -11.70
C PRO A 77 6.94 6.98 -11.71
N ASN A 78 8.12 7.58 -11.77
CA ASN A 78 9.37 6.86 -11.54
C ASN A 78 9.48 6.44 -10.06
N MET A 79 10.26 5.39 -9.76
CA MET A 79 10.45 4.91 -8.38
C MET A 79 11.00 6.00 -7.45
N ASP A 80 11.91 6.85 -7.93
CA ASP A 80 12.42 7.98 -7.15
C ASP A 80 11.30 8.98 -6.79
N GLU A 81 10.39 9.24 -7.74
CA GLU A 81 9.23 10.09 -7.50
C GLU A 81 8.24 9.42 -6.54
N VAL A 82 8.06 8.10 -6.63
CA VAL A 82 7.24 7.33 -5.68
C VAL A 82 7.79 7.47 -4.26
N ILE A 83 9.10 7.27 -4.07
CA ILE A 83 9.76 7.38 -2.76
C ILE A 83 9.61 8.81 -2.22
N PHE A 84 9.87 9.82 -3.05
CA PHE A 84 9.72 11.23 -2.68
C PHE A 84 8.29 11.61 -2.28
N ARG A 85 7.30 11.20 -3.09
CA ARG A 85 5.88 11.42 -2.77
C ARG A 85 5.48 10.68 -1.51
N PHE A 86 5.95 9.46 -1.33
CA PHE A 86 5.68 8.68 -0.14
C PHE A 86 6.26 9.36 1.11
N SER A 87 7.51 9.81 1.08
CA SER A 87 8.11 10.51 2.22
C SER A 87 7.35 11.79 2.54
N SER A 88 6.99 12.59 1.53
CA SER A 88 6.19 13.81 1.71
C SER A 88 4.83 13.53 2.35
N ILE A 89 4.16 12.45 1.94
CA ILE A 89 2.91 12.01 2.56
C ILE A 89 3.14 11.61 4.03
N VAL A 90 4.18 10.82 4.31
CA VAL A 90 4.52 10.38 5.68
C VAL A 90 4.84 11.58 6.59
N ASP A 91 5.62 12.54 6.11
CA ASP A 91 6.00 13.74 6.85
C ASP A 91 4.80 14.65 7.14
N SER A 92 3.77 14.63 6.27
CA SER A 92 2.53 15.37 6.50
C SER A 92 1.62 14.75 7.57
N LEU A 93 1.86 13.48 7.96
CA LEU A 93 1.05 12.80 8.95
C LEU A 93 1.42 13.22 10.37
N ALA A 94 0.41 13.55 11.17
CA ALA A 94 0.60 13.75 12.59
C ALA A 94 1.10 12.49 13.29
N TRP A 95 1.88 12.66 14.36
CA TRP A 95 2.50 11.58 15.14
C TRP A 95 1.51 10.53 15.67
N TYR A 96 0.24 10.93 15.90
CA TYR A 96 -0.82 10.05 16.37
C TYR A 96 -1.43 9.22 15.23
N ASN A 97 -1.43 9.71 13.99
CA ASN A 97 -1.87 8.95 12.82
C ASN A 97 -0.93 7.76 12.57
N LEU A 98 0.37 7.97 12.74
CA LEU A 98 1.40 6.93 12.63
C LEU A 98 1.27 5.85 13.73
N ARG A 99 0.71 6.22 14.89
CA ARG A 99 0.40 5.30 15.99
C ARG A 99 -1.06 4.85 15.99
N SER A 100 -1.84 5.21 14.97
CA SER A 100 -3.24 4.84 14.93
C SER A 100 -3.38 3.33 14.69
N ARG A 101 -4.44 2.77 15.24
CA ARG A 101 -4.69 1.34 15.12
C ARG A 101 -5.03 0.99 13.68
N THR A 102 -4.33 -0.01 13.14
CA THR A 102 -4.67 -0.63 11.85
C THR A 102 -5.91 -1.51 12.02
N VAL A 103 -7.03 -1.14 11.38
CA VAL A 103 -8.30 -1.84 11.53
C VAL A 103 -8.71 -2.45 10.19
N MET A 104 -8.74 -3.79 10.12
CA MET A 104 -9.28 -4.50 8.96
C MET A 104 -10.72 -4.05 8.66
N LYS A 105 -11.07 -3.87 7.38
CA LYS A 105 -12.39 -3.41 6.95
C LYS A 105 -13.51 -4.36 7.44
N ASN A 106 -13.26 -5.67 7.46
CA ASN A 106 -14.19 -6.72 7.94
C ASN A 106 -14.12 -7.05 9.45
N GLU A 107 -13.49 -6.21 10.28
CA GLU A 107 -13.30 -6.58 11.68
C GLU A 107 -14.63 -6.85 12.42
N ARG A 108 -14.70 -8.02 13.08
CA ARG A 108 -15.86 -8.47 13.87
C ARG A 108 -16.19 -7.44 14.95
N LEU A 109 -17.43 -6.93 14.94
CA LEU A 109 -17.89 -5.83 15.80
C LEU A 109 -17.63 -6.09 17.29
N PHE A 110 -17.86 -7.31 17.77
CA PHE A 110 -17.67 -7.67 19.18
C PHE A 110 -16.21 -7.70 19.64
N LEU A 111 -15.25 -7.91 18.73
CA LEU A 111 -13.80 -7.90 19.06
C LEU A 111 -13.19 -6.49 18.99
N LYS A 112 -13.88 -5.54 18.33
CA LYS A 112 -13.41 -4.16 18.17
C LYS A 112 -13.02 -3.48 19.49
N PRO A 113 -13.85 -3.49 20.56
CA PRO A 113 -13.52 -2.79 21.81
C PRO A 113 -12.32 -3.39 22.52
N PHE A 114 -12.23 -4.73 22.61
CA PHE A 114 -11.10 -5.42 23.24
C PHE A 114 -9.78 -5.10 22.55
N ARG A 115 -9.78 -5.14 21.21
CA ARG A 115 -8.60 -4.80 20.43
C ARG A 115 -8.27 -3.31 20.51
N ALA A 116 -9.27 -2.43 20.63
CA ALA A 116 -9.04 -0.99 20.80
C ALA A 116 -8.38 -0.70 22.15
N LEU A 117 -8.87 -1.31 23.23
CA LEU A 117 -8.29 -1.16 24.55
C LEU A 117 -6.87 -1.73 24.61
N SER A 118 -6.67 -2.94 24.09
CA SER A 118 -5.35 -3.57 24.03
C SER A 118 -4.34 -2.73 23.23
N HIS A 119 -4.79 -2.10 22.13
CA HIS A 119 -3.98 -1.17 21.36
C HIS A 119 -3.65 0.10 22.14
N LEU A 120 -4.63 0.68 22.85
CA LEU A 120 -4.42 1.87 23.68
C LEU A 120 -3.37 1.61 24.77
N VAL A 121 -3.50 0.49 25.50
CA VAL A 121 -2.53 0.11 26.54
C VAL A 121 -1.11 -0.03 25.98
N ARG A 122 -0.95 -0.71 24.83
CA ARG A 122 0.36 -0.83 24.15
C ARG A 122 0.91 0.53 23.72
N THR A 123 0.05 1.39 23.18
CA THR A 123 0.44 2.74 22.71
C THR A 123 0.85 3.63 23.88
N CYS A 124 0.16 3.57 25.01
CA CYS A 124 0.58 4.25 26.23
C CYS A 124 1.96 3.76 26.70
N GLY A 125 2.21 2.46 26.68
CA GLY A 125 3.52 1.89 27.03
C GLY A 125 4.65 2.41 26.13
N THR A 126 4.44 2.49 24.82
CA THR A 126 5.46 3.01 23.88
C THR A 126 5.68 4.51 24.02
N ILE A 127 4.64 5.28 24.31
CA ILE A 127 4.73 6.72 24.59
C ILE A 127 5.51 6.95 25.89
N LEU A 128 5.20 6.21 26.96
CA LEU A 128 5.92 6.29 28.24
C LEU A 128 7.39 5.91 28.09
N ALA A 129 7.71 4.94 27.23
CA ALA A 129 9.08 4.57 26.88
C ALA A 129 9.79 5.59 25.97
N ARG A 130 9.10 6.67 25.55
CA ARG A 130 9.60 7.71 24.62
C ARG A 130 10.06 7.15 23.27
N ASN A 131 9.50 6.01 22.84
CA ASN A 131 9.83 5.45 21.54
C ASN A 131 9.23 6.32 20.43
N PRO A 132 9.99 6.70 19.39
CA PRO A 132 9.47 7.47 18.27
C PRO A 132 8.40 6.67 17.50
N ALA A 133 7.55 7.37 16.74
CA ALA A 133 6.45 6.72 15.99
C ALA A 133 6.99 5.81 14.89
N ILE A 134 8.03 6.32 14.22
CA ILE A 134 8.80 5.61 13.22
C ILE A 134 10.09 5.20 13.92
N PRO A 135 10.44 3.91 13.95
CA PRO A 135 11.71 3.48 14.52
C PRO A 135 12.85 4.06 13.69
N SER A 136 13.70 4.89 14.31
CA SER A 136 14.95 5.33 13.71
C SER A 136 15.98 4.22 13.82
N SER A 137 16.68 3.89 12.73
CA SER A 137 17.75 2.87 12.75
C SER A 137 19.01 3.34 13.49
N SER A 138 19.07 4.59 13.95
CA SER A 138 20.13 5.10 14.79
C SER A 138 19.98 4.53 16.20
N ARG A 139 20.53 3.34 16.42
CA ARG A 139 20.90 2.84 17.74
C ARG A 139 22.42 2.84 17.84
#